data_AF-A0A5K0XLT9-F1
#
_entry.id   AF-A0A5K0XLT9-F1
#
_cell.length_a   1.000
_cell.length_b   1.000
_cell.length_c   1.000
_cell.angle_alpha   90.00
_cell.angle_beta   90.00
_cell.angle_gamma   90.00
#
_symmetry.space_group_name_H-M   'P 1'
#
loop_
_entity.id
_entity.type
_entity.pdbx_description
1 polymer ?
#
loop_
_entity_poly.entity_id
_entity_poly.type
_entity_poly.pdbx_seq_one_letter_code
_entity_poly.pdbx_strand_id
1 'polypeptide(L)' 'FDERISTFAEQKFQRDGIDVKMGYRVVEVTDKSINMKRKDTNESSSNPYGMIVWSTGIGTRPVINDFMDQIGQ' A
#
# COMPACT_ATOMS: atom_id res chain seq x y z
N PHE A 1 1.27 16.35 3.21
CA PHE A 1 2.15 17.11 4.11
C PHE A 1 3.29 17.70 3.30
N ASP A 2 3.92 18.77 3.78
CA ASP A 2 5.13 19.31 3.16
C ASP A 2 6.29 18.31 3.24
N GLU A 3 7.27 18.44 2.34
CA GLU A 3 8.40 17.51 2.23
C GLU A 3 9.13 17.31 3.57
N ARG A 4 9.33 18.39 4.32
CA ARG A 4 9.99 18.36 5.63
C ARG A 4 9.29 17.44 6.64
N ILE A 5 7.96 17.41 6.62
CA ILE A 5 7.16 16.57 7.53
C ILE A 5 7.28 15.09 7.11
N SER A 6 7.23 14.82 5.80
CA SER A 6 7.41 13.46 5.27
C SER A 6 8.79 12.91 5.63
N THR A 7 9.85 13.68 5.38
CA THR A 7 11.24 13.29 5.73
C THR A 7 11.40 13.04 7.22
N PHE A 8 10.82 13.90 8.07
CA PHE A 8 10.84 13.70 9.52
C PHE A 8 10.15 12.39 9.93
N ALA A 9 9.00 12.07 9.34
CA ALA A 9 8.27 10.84 9.64
C ALA A 9 9.03 9.59 9.21
N GLU A 10 9.64 9.59 8.02
CA GLU A 10 10.48 8.49 7.53
C GLU A 10 11.67 8.24 8.47
N GLN A 11 12.38 9.30 8.86
CA GLN A 11 13.49 9.20 9.81
C GLN A 11 13.03 8.69 11.17
N LYS A 12 11.83 9.09 11.62
CA LYS A 12 11.27 8.59 12.88
C LYS A 12 11.00 7.09 12.81
N PHE A 13 10.36 6.61 11.75
CA PHE A 13 10.08 5.17 11.59
C PHE A 13 11.36 4.35 11.55
N GLN A 14 12.40 4.83 10.86
CA GLN A 14 13.71 4.16 10.87
C GLN A 14 14.32 4.09 12.27
N ARG A 15 14.26 5.18 13.07
CA ARG A 15 14.72 5.18 14.47
C ARG A 15 13.93 4.22 15.35
N ASP A 16 12.65 4.05 15.05
CA ASP A 16 11.77 3.12 15.76
C ASP A 16 11.95 1.65 15.27
N GLY A 17 12.90 1.39 14.36
CA GLY A 17 13.22 0.04 13.85
C GLY A 17 12.29 -0.45 12.75
N ILE A 18 11.53 0.44 12.12
CA ILE A 18 10.55 0.11 11.06
C ILE A 18 11.22 0.27 9.68
N ASP A 19 11.23 -0.81 8.90
CA ASP A 19 11.69 -0.81 7.50
C ASP A 19 10.63 -0.17 6.59
N VAL A 20 10.86 1.08 6.19
CA VAL A 20 9.95 1.85 5.33
C VAL A 20 10.32 1.65 3.85
N LYS A 21 9.51 0.85 3.14
CA LYS A 21 9.70 0.56 1.71
C LYS A 21 8.93 1.50 0.80
N MET A 22 9.49 2.69 0.59
CA MET A 22 8.94 3.69 -0.34
C MET A 22 9.12 3.27 -1.81
N GLY A 23 8.21 3.71 -2.69
CA GLY A 23 8.30 3.41 -4.12
C GLY A 23 7.96 1.96 -4.49
N TYR A 24 7.54 1.13 -3.54
CA TYR A 24 7.01 -0.21 -3.80
C TYR A 24 5.49 -0.20 -3.94
N ARG A 25 4.96 -1.19 -4.66
CA ARG A 25 3.53 -1.54 -4.68
C ARG A 25 3.38 -3.03 -4.46
N VAL A 26 2.37 -3.44 -3.70
CA VAL A 26 2.01 -4.85 -3.57
C VAL A 26 1.34 -5.29 -4.88
N VAL A 27 1.73 -6.45 -5.39
CA VAL A 27 1.17 -7.03 -6.63
C VAL A 27 0.44 -8.35 -6.38
N GLU A 28 0.80 -9.06 -5.31
CA GLU A 28 0.18 -10.32 -4.92
C GLU A 28 0.40 -10.57 -3.42
N VAL A 29 -0.59 -11.22 -2.79
CA VAL A 29 -0.51 -11.69 -1.41
C VAL A 29 -0.87 -13.18 -1.42
N THR A 30 0.04 -14.01 -0.93
CA THR A 30 -0.17 -15.47 -0.77
C THR A 30 -0.47 -15.80 0.69
N ASP A 31 -0.57 -17.07 1.07
CA ASP A 31 -0.72 -17.47 2.47
C ASP A 31 0.54 -17.19 3.32
N LYS A 32 1.72 -17.16 2.68
CA LYS A 32 3.04 -17.13 3.37
C LYS A 32 3.88 -15.91 3.05
N SER A 33 3.58 -15.19 1.97
CA SER A 33 4.41 -14.08 1.50
C SER A 33 3.63 -12.98 0.81
N ILE A 34 4.19 -11.78 0.88
CA ILE A 34 3.72 -10.61 0.15
C ILE A 34 4.71 -10.30 -0.98
N ASN A 35 4.20 -10.22 -2.19
CA ASN A 35 4.98 -9.94 -3.39
C ASN A 35 4.79 -8.46 -3.76
N MET A 36 5.90 -7.75 -3.88
CA MET A 36 5.92 -6.32 -4.17
C MET A 36 6.82 -6.00 -5.33
N LYS A 37 6.48 -4.95 -6.05
CA LYS A 37 7.24 -4.45 -7.20
C LYS A 37 7.66 -3.01 -6.99
N ARG A 38 8.91 -2.68 -7.27
CA ARG A 38 9.43 -1.31 -7.23
C ARG A 38 8.95 -0.55 -8.48
N LYS A 39 8.45 0.68 -8.29
CA LYS A 39 7.78 1.46 -9.35
C LYS A 39 8.71 1.92 -10.47
N ASP A 40 9.95 2.27 -10.13
CA ASP A 40 10.97 2.79 -11.04
C ASP A 40 11.67 1.69 -11.84
N THR A 41 12.07 0.59 -11.19
CA THR A 41 12.88 -0.47 -11.81
C THR A 41 12.08 -1.68 -12.25
N ASN A 42 10.81 -1.79 -11.86
CA ASN A 42 10.02 -3.01 -12.00
C ASN A 42 10.63 -4.25 -11.31
N GLU A 43 11.60 -4.08 -10.42
CA GLU A 43 12.18 -5.15 -9.62
C GLU A 43 11.13 -5.73 -8.67
N SER A 44 11.08 -7.06 -8.58
CA SER A 44 10.12 -7.77 -7.73
C SER A 44 10.82 -8.32 -6.50
N SER A 45 10.14 -8.25 -5.36
CA SER A 45 10.60 -8.73 -4.06
C SER A 45 9.49 -9.53 -3.38
N SER A 46 9.85 -10.60 -2.68
CA SER A 46 8.93 -11.43 -1.91
C SER A 46 9.38 -11.46 -0.45
N ASN A 47 8.45 -11.15 0.46
CA ASN A 47 8.72 -11.03 1.88
C ASN A 47 7.78 -11.96 2.66
N PRO A 48 8.30 -12.84 3.55
CA PRO A 48 7.45 -13.62 4.44
C PRO A 48 6.78 -12.70 5.47
N TYR A 49 5.60 -13.08 5.95
CA TYR A 49 4.88 -12.33 6.98
C TYR A 49 4.12 -13.24 7.95
N GLY A 50 3.88 -12.75 9.16
CA GLY A 50 2.95 -13.38 10.12
C GLY A 50 1.60 -12.67 10.21
N MET A 51 1.55 -11.38 9.86
CA MET A 51 0.35 -10.56 9.86
C MET A 51 0.45 -9.47 8.81
N ILE A 52 -0.66 -9.16 8.14
CA ILE A 52 -0.78 -8.01 7.23
C ILE A 52 -1.92 -7.12 7.74
N VAL A 53 -1.66 -5.81 7.78
CA VAL A 53 -2.69 -4.78 7.96
C VAL A 53 -2.80 -4.01 6.65
N TRP A 54 -3.97 -4.07 6.00
CA TRP A 54 -4.22 -3.35 4.76
C TRP A 54 -4.95 -2.03 5.03
N SER A 55 -4.20 -0.93 5.04
CA SER A 55 -4.71 0.40 5.41
C SER A 55 -4.84 1.34 4.21
N THR A 56 -5.09 0.81 3.01
CA THR A 56 -5.19 1.59 1.76
C THR A 56 -6.33 1.09 0.87
N GLY A 57 -6.71 1.88 -0.15
CA GLY A 57 -7.67 1.44 -1.17
C GLY A 57 -9.12 1.45 -0.67
N ILE A 58 -9.59 2.60 -0.18
CA ILE A 58 -11.01 2.78 0.13
C ILE A 58 -11.78 2.87 -1.19
N GLY A 59 -12.73 1.96 -1.39
CA GLY A 59 -13.64 1.94 -2.53
C GLY A 59 -15.06 2.32 -2.15
N THR A 60 -15.83 2.80 -3.12
CA THR A 60 -17.26 3.05 -2.98
C THR A 60 -18.01 1.75 -2.65
N ARG A 61 -19.02 1.83 -1.76
CA ARG A 61 -19.84 0.67 -1.40
C ARG A 61 -20.64 0.17 -2.61
N PRO A 62 -20.86 -1.15 -2.76
CA PRO A 62 -21.56 -1.72 -3.92
C PRO A 62 -22.91 -1.05 -4.21
N VAL A 63 -23.75 -0.83 -3.19
CA VAL A 63 -25.06 -0.19 -3.36
C VAL A 63 -25.01 1.20 -4.01
N ILE A 64 -23.93 1.95 -3.79
CA ILE A 64 -23.76 3.28 -4.40
C ILE A 64 -23.28 3.12 -5.84
N ASN A 65 -22.37 2.17 -6.12
CA ASN A 65 -21.97 1.87 -7.49
C ASN A 65 -23.16 1.40 -8.33
N ASP A 66 -23.95 0.46 -7.81
CA ASP A 66 -25.14 -0.07 -8.49
C ASP A 66 -26.16 1.03 -8.78
N PHE A 67 -26.29 2.00 -7.86
CA PHE A 67 -27.16 3.15 -8.07
C PHE A 67 -26.62 4.09 -9.15
N MET A 68 -25.31 4.39 -9.14
CA MET A 68 -24.68 5.21 -10.18
C MET A 68 -24.84 4.58 -11.57
N ASP A 69 -24.62 3.26 -11.67
CA ASP A 69 -24.82 2.51 -12.91
C ASP A 69 -26.28 2.62 -13.43
N GLN A 70 -27.27 2.54 -12.53
CA GLN A 70 -28.70 2.67 -12.89
C GLN A 70 -29.06 4.07 -13.43
N ILE A 71 -28.41 5.11 -12.94
CA ILE A 71 -28.65 6.49 -13.39
C ILE A 71 -27.72 6.91 -14.54
N GLY A 72 -26.91 5.98 -15.06
CA GLY A 72 -26.01 6.22 -16.19
C GLY A 72 -24.78 7.06 -15.83
N GLN A 73 -24.29 6.96 -14.59
CA GLN A 73 -23.05 7.59 -14.12
C GLN A 73 -21.93 6.57 -13.97
#